data_AF-A0A2M8PZ32-F1
#
_entry.id   AF-A0A2M8PZ32-F1
#
_cell.length_a   1.000
_cell.length_b   1.000
_cell.length_c   1.000
_cell.angle_alpha   90.00
_cell.angle_beta   90.00
_cell.angle_gamma   90.00
#
_symmetry.space_group_name_H-M   'P 1'
#
loop_
_entity.id
_entity.type
_entity.pdbx_description
1 polymer ?
#
loop_
_entity_poly.entity_id
_entity_poly.type
_entity_poly.pdbx_seq_one_letter_code
_entity_poly.pdbx_strand_id
1 'polypeptide(L)'
;MPEPTAETLALFERAVADLLDAFDVERPPVPLELMLQRPRPSMWREVNLSELSLSFISIDQPFSPRMSIARLLARHMCRCAWGAERGLAPYAENDEALRALARAVVMPRSMLEELPAVQRTTLNLSARFEMPEKDVILRLSELGLAS
;
A
#
# COMPACT_ATOMS: atom_id res chain seq x y z
N MET A 1 -18.49 2.20 6.72
CA MET A 1 -17.82 3.52 6.70
C MET A 1 -17.68 3.96 5.26
N PRO A 2 -17.68 5.26 4.93
CA PRO A 2 -17.66 5.72 3.55
C PRO A 2 -16.36 5.32 2.85
N GLU A 3 -16.44 5.08 1.55
CA GLU A 3 -15.30 4.86 0.67
C GLU A 3 -14.35 6.08 0.66
N PRO A 4 -13.05 5.88 0.37
CA PRO A 4 -12.10 6.98 0.27
C PRO A 4 -12.51 7.98 -0.81
N THR A 5 -12.50 9.26 -0.47
CA THR A 5 -12.72 10.34 -1.44
C THR A 5 -11.49 10.53 -2.34
N ALA A 6 -11.64 11.24 -3.46
CA ALA A 6 -10.51 11.61 -4.32
C ALA A 6 -9.42 12.40 -3.55
N GLU A 7 -9.83 13.28 -2.62
CA GLU A 7 -8.91 14.00 -1.74
C GLU A 7 -8.14 13.05 -0.81
N THR A 8 -8.82 12.04 -0.27
CA THR A 8 -8.20 11.00 0.56
C THR A 8 -7.19 10.19 -0.25
N LEU A 9 -7.53 9.78 -1.47
CA LEU A 9 -6.62 9.05 -2.35
C LEU A 9 -5.39 9.89 -2.72
N ALA A 10 -5.57 11.18 -3.01
CA ALA A 10 -4.45 12.09 -3.27
C ALA A 10 -3.56 12.28 -2.04
N LEU A 11 -4.12 12.29 -0.83
CA LEU A 11 -3.36 12.28 0.42
C LEU A 11 -2.52 11.02 0.55
N PHE A 12 -3.10 9.85 0.25
CA PHE A 12 -2.39 8.58 0.29
C PHE A 12 -1.24 8.55 -0.70
N GLU A 13 -1.41 9.05 -1.94
CA GLU A 13 -0.28 9.12 -2.89
C GLU A 13 0.87 9.97 -2.37
N ARG A 14 0.58 11.12 -1.74
CA ARG A 14 1.64 11.98 -1.16
C ARG A 14 2.37 11.27 -0.03
N ALA A 15 1.62 10.63 0.88
CA ALA A 15 2.24 9.89 1.98
C ALA A 15 3.04 8.67 1.49
N VAL A 16 2.59 8.01 0.42
CA VAL A 16 3.32 6.91 -0.20
C VAL A 16 4.58 7.42 -0.88
N ALA A 17 4.55 8.54 -1.60
CA ALA A 17 5.76 9.13 -2.17
C ALA A 17 6.83 9.41 -1.10
N ASP A 18 6.44 10.07 0.00
CA ASP A 18 7.33 10.31 1.15
C ASP A 18 7.86 9.00 1.76
N LEU A 19 7.04 7.95 1.82
CA LEU A 19 7.45 6.65 2.31
C LEU A 19 8.50 6.03 1.39
N LEU A 20 8.26 6.02 0.09
CA LEU A 20 9.16 5.42 -0.90
C LEU A 20 10.51 6.15 -0.91
N ASP A 21 10.50 7.48 -0.86
CA ASP A 21 11.70 8.31 -0.77
C ASP A 21 12.48 8.00 0.51
N ALA A 22 11.80 7.89 1.66
CA ALA A 22 12.45 7.56 2.92
C ALA A 22 13.14 6.18 2.91
N PHE A 23 12.67 5.25 2.07
CA PHE A 23 13.22 3.90 1.94
C PHE A 23 14.04 3.68 0.66
N ASP A 24 14.30 4.73 -0.12
CA ASP A 24 15.02 4.68 -1.39
C ASP A 24 14.42 3.65 -2.39
N VAL A 25 13.07 3.60 -2.46
CA VAL A 25 12.35 2.63 -3.30
C VAL A 25 11.86 3.28 -4.58
N GLU A 26 12.58 3.02 -5.67
CA GLU A 26 12.29 3.61 -6.98
C GLU A 26 11.46 2.69 -7.89
N ARG A 27 11.44 1.37 -7.63
CA ARG A 27 10.78 0.38 -8.51
C ARG A 27 10.12 -0.73 -7.72
N PRO A 28 9.06 -1.38 -8.26
CA PRO A 28 8.49 -2.56 -7.66
C PRO A 28 9.45 -3.78 -7.77
N PRO A 29 9.31 -4.78 -6.89
CA PRO A 29 8.34 -4.85 -5.79
C PRO A 29 8.74 -3.98 -4.58
N VAL A 30 7.75 -3.33 -3.96
CA VAL A 30 7.98 -2.53 -2.74
C VAL A 30 8.37 -3.44 -1.56
N PRO A 31 9.45 -3.16 -0.81
CA PRO A 31 9.96 -4.08 0.21
C PRO A 31 9.20 -3.97 1.54
N LEU A 32 7.93 -4.39 1.56
CA LEU A 32 7.01 -4.20 2.69
C LEU A 32 7.51 -4.76 4.02
N GLU A 33 8.06 -5.97 4.01
CA GLU A 33 8.59 -6.65 5.20
C GLU A 33 9.78 -5.89 5.77
N LEU A 34 10.69 -5.46 4.89
CA LEU A 34 11.85 -4.65 5.28
C LEU A 34 11.39 -3.32 5.89
N MET A 35 10.37 -2.66 5.31
CA MET A 35 9.82 -1.41 5.84
C MET A 35 9.23 -1.60 7.24
N LEU A 36 8.49 -2.69 7.46
CA LEU A 36 7.91 -3.03 8.76
C LEU A 36 8.96 -3.36 9.82
N GLN A 37 9.98 -4.14 9.44
CA GLN A 37 11.04 -4.59 10.35
C GLN A 37 12.11 -3.53 10.58
N ARG A 38 12.35 -2.63 9.63
CA ARG A 38 13.42 -1.62 9.72
C ARG A 38 12.90 -0.22 9.43
N PRO A 39 11.95 0.29 10.25
CA PRO A 39 11.46 1.65 10.10
C PRO A 39 12.60 2.67 10.17
N ARG A 40 12.48 3.75 9.40
CA ARG A 40 13.38 4.91 9.56
C ARG A 40 13.10 5.62 10.89
N PRO A 41 14.03 6.44 11.40
CA PRO A 41 13.80 7.22 12.62
C PRO A 41 12.47 7.99 12.56
N SER A 42 11.78 8.07 13.69
CA SER A 42 10.47 8.75 13.86
C SER A 42 9.27 8.07 13.20
N MET A 43 9.43 6.92 12.54
CA MET A 43 8.31 6.11 12.03
C MET A 43 7.71 5.21 13.13
N TRP A 44 7.10 4.08 12.76
CA TRP A 44 6.57 3.10 13.71
C TRP A 44 7.69 2.34 14.44
N ARG A 45 7.30 1.56 15.46
CA ARG A 45 8.20 0.58 16.09
C ARG A 45 8.38 -0.61 15.16
N GLU A 46 9.60 -1.15 15.12
CA GLU A 46 9.92 -2.39 14.43
C GLU A 46 8.90 -3.49 14.76
N VAL A 47 8.43 -4.17 13.70
CA VAL A 47 7.40 -5.21 13.80
C VAL A 47 8.05 -6.57 13.62
N ASN A 48 7.90 -7.44 14.61
CA ASN A 48 8.32 -8.83 14.51
C ASN A 48 7.27 -9.65 13.73
N LEU A 49 7.54 -9.91 12.45
CA LEU A 49 6.62 -10.67 11.59
C LEU A 49 6.46 -12.14 12.01
N SER A 50 7.40 -12.71 12.79
CA SER A 50 7.28 -14.08 13.30
C SER A 50 6.17 -14.25 14.35
N GLU A 51 5.68 -13.15 14.91
CA GLU A 51 4.59 -13.12 15.89
C GLU A 51 3.21 -12.94 15.23
N LEU A 52 3.14 -12.78 13.90
CA LEU A 52 1.88 -12.69 13.19
C LEU A 52 1.17 -14.06 13.20
N SER A 53 -0.09 -14.06 13.64
CA SER A 53 -0.90 -15.27 13.64
C SER A 53 -1.15 -15.77 12.21
N LEU A 54 -1.21 -17.10 12.03
CA LEU A 54 -1.55 -17.72 10.74
C LEU A 54 -2.92 -17.25 10.19
N SER A 55 -3.84 -16.83 11.06
CA SER A 55 -5.14 -16.25 10.70
C SER A 55 -5.05 -14.87 10.03
N PHE A 56 -3.89 -14.20 10.11
CA PHE A 56 -3.66 -12.89 9.49
C PHE A 56 -3.42 -12.99 7.97
N ILE A 57 -2.98 -14.15 7.50
CA ILE A 57 -2.53 -14.36 6.11
C ILE A 57 -3.66 -15.02 5.31
N SER A 58 -4.31 -14.27 4.42
CA SER A 58 -5.20 -14.86 3.41
C SER A 58 -4.36 -15.53 2.32
N ILE A 59 -4.77 -16.74 1.93
CA ILE A 59 -4.10 -17.58 0.92
C ILE A 59 -4.97 -17.81 -0.32
N ASP A 60 -6.05 -17.04 -0.46
CA ASP A 60 -7.12 -17.33 -1.41
C ASP A 60 -6.70 -17.11 -2.87
N GLN A 61 -5.66 -16.30 -3.11
CA GLN A 61 -5.13 -15.93 -4.42
C GLN A 61 -3.63 -15.65 -4.34
N PRO A 62 -2.88 -15.75 -5.46
CA PRO A 62 -1.51 -15.26 -5.55
C PRO A 62 -1.39 -13.84 -4.98
N PHE A 63 -0.30 -13.56 -4.27
CA PHE A 63 -0.01 -12.28 -3.61
C PHE A 63 -0.96 -11.84 -2.47
N SER A 64 -1.98 -12.63 -2.11
CA SER A 64 -2.86 -12.33 -0.95
C SER A 64 -2.11 -12.18 0.39
N PRO A 65 -1.06 -12.99 0.68
CA PRO A 65 -0.24 -12.80 1.87
C PRO A 65 0.42 -11.42 1.91
N ARG A 66 0.97 -10.99 0.76
CA ARG A 66 1.65 -9.71 0.60
C ARG A 66 0.72 -8.53 0.81
N MET A 67 -0.53 -8.61 0.33
CA MET A 67 -1.54 -7.58 0.64
C MET A 67 -1.93 -7.54 2.12
N SER A 68 -1.83 -8.66 2.84
CA SER A 68 -2.06 -8.65 4.30
C SER A 68 -0.94 -7.91 5.02
N ILE A 69 0.31 -8.11 4.59
CA ILE A 69 1.47 -7.34 5.08
C ILE A 69 1.36 -5.86 4.70
N ALA A 70 0.92 -5.54 3.48
CA ALA A 70 0.68 -4.15 3.06
C ALA A 70 -0.37 -3.46 3.95
N ARG A 71 -1.44 -4.16 4.31
CA ARG A 71 -2.47 -3.64 5.25
C ARG A 71 -1.93 -3.46 6.67
N LEU A 72 -1.04 -4.33 7.12
CA LEU A 72 -0.35 -4.14 8.39
C LEU A 72 0.48 -2.85 8.38
N LEU A 73 1.29 -2.68 7.33
CA LEU A 73 2.09 -1.47 7.12
C LEU A 73 1.22 -0.21 7.09
N ALA A 74 0.14 -0.19 6.31
CA ALA A 74 -0.81 0.91 6.26
C ALA A 74 -1.37 1.25 7.66
N ARG A 75 -1.71 0.25 8.47
CA ARG A 75 -2.19 0.45 9.84
C ARG A 75 -1.12 1.06 10.75
N HIS A 76 0.13 0.62 10.62
CA HIS A 76 1.25 1.21 11.37
C HIS A 76 1.52 2.65 10.95
N MET A 77 1.46 2.95 9.65
CA MET A 77 1.56 4.32 9.13
C MET A 77 0.48 5.21 9.76
N CYS A 78 -0.80 4.80 9.75
CA CYS A 78 -1.88 5.61 10.30
C CYS A 78 -1.82 5.80 11.84
N ARG A 79 -1.11 4.94 12.57
CA ARG A 79 -1.06 4.96 14.05
C ARG A 79 0.23 5.53 14.64
N CYS A 80 1.19 5.93 13.81
CA CYS A 80 2.46 6.51 14.28
C CYS A 80 2.50 8.04 14.10
N ALA A 81 3.46 8.68 14.76
CA ALA A 81 3.67 10.13 14.67
C ALA A 81 3.96 10.57 13.22
N TRP A 82 4.83 9.85 12.52
CA TRP A 82 5.18 10.12 11.11
C TRP A 82 3.95 10.17 10.19
N GLY A 83 2.96 9.30 10.39
CA GLY A 83 1.73 9.32 9.60
C GLY A 83 0.73 10.36 10.10
N ALA A 84 0.69 10.64 11.39
CA ALA A 84 -0.13 11.73 11.94
C ALA A 84 0.28 13.10 11.37
N GLU A 85 1.59 13.35 11.25
CA GLU A 85 2.15 14.55 10.59
C GLU A 85 1.73 14.67 9.12
N ARG A 86 1.41 13.54 8.47
CA ARG A 86 0.92 13.45 7.09
C ARG A 86 -0.60 13.37 7.00
N GLY A 87 -1.31 13.58 8.10
CA GLY A 87 -2.78 13.55 8.12
C GLY A 87 -3.39 12.16 8.01
N LEU A 88 -2.63 11.08 8.24
CA LEU A 88 -3.13 9.70 8.13
C LEU A 88 -3.90 9.22 9.37
N ALA A 89 -3.75 9.90 10.51
CA ALA A 89 -4.35 9.49 11.79
C ALA A 89 -5.88 9.22 11.74
N PRO A 90 -6.71 10.01 11.04
CA PRO A 90 -8.15 9.77 10.96
C PRO A 90 -8.54 8.43 10.32
N TYR A 91 -7.64 7.78 9.58
CA TYR A 91 -7.93 6.56 8.83
C TYR A 91 -7.52 5.27 9.56
N ALA A 92 -6.95 5.37 10.77
CA ALA A 92 -6.42 4.22 11.53
C ALA A 92 -7.44 3.12 11.84
N GLU A 93 -8.73 3.47 11.93
CA GLU A 93 -9.84 2.54 12.19
C GLU A 93 -10.77 2.37 10.98
N ASN A 94 -10.41 2.92 9.83
CA ASN A 94 -11.19 2.78 8.60
C ASN A 94 -10.64 1.65 7.72
N ASP A 95 -11.27 0.46 7.78
CA ASP A 95 -10.78 -0.72 7.04
C ASP A 95 -10.72 -0.49 5.52
N GLU A 96 -11.68 0.24 4.94
CA GLU A 96 -11.68 0.51 3.50
C GLU A 96 -10.54 1.48 3.13
N ALA A 97 -10.34 2.52 3.93
CA ALA A 97 -9.24 3.45 3.72
C ALA A 97 -7.86 2.77 3.90
N LEU A 98 -7.74 1.86 4.87
CA LEU A 98 -6.52 1.07 5.06
C LEU A 98 -6.25 0.13 3.87
N ARG A 99 -7.29 -0.44 3.27
CA ARG A 99 -7.17 -1.25 2.04
C ARG A 99 -6.72 -0.42 0.85
N ALA A 100 -7.31 0.76 0.65
CA ALA A 100 -6.90 1.69 -0.40
C ALA A 100 -5.45 2.18 -0.20
N LEU A 101 -5.07 2.55 1.02
CA LEU A 101 -3.69 2.92 1.34
C LEU A 101 -2.73 1.75 1.10
N ALA A 102 -3.08 0.52 1.48
CA ALA A 102 -2.26 -0.65 1.21
C ALA A 102 -2.06 -0.90 -0.30
N ARG A 103 -3.12 -0.75 -1.11
CA ARG A 103 -3.01 -0.82 -2.57
C ARG A 103 -2.12 0.30 -3.12
N ALA A 104 -2.22 1.51 -2.59
CA ALA A 104 -1.38 2.64 -2.98
C ALA A 104 0.10 2.41 -2.64
N VAL A 105 0.41 1.82 -1.47
CA VAL A 105 1.78 1.44 -1.10
C VAL A 105 2.35 0.41 -2.06
N VAL A 106 1.58 -0.64 -2.39
CA VAL A 106 2.06 -1.73 -3.26
C VAL A 106 2.16 -1.32 -4.72
N MET A 107 1.19 -0.55 -5.21
CA MET A 107 1.13 -0.02 -6.57
C MET A 107 0.94 1.51 -6.55
N PRO A 108 2.03 2.27 -6.33
CA PRO A 108 2.02 3.73 -6.29
C PRO A 108 1.70 4.31 -7.66
N ARG A 109 1.00 5.45 -7.71
CA ARG A 109 0.73 6.12 -9.00
C ARG A 109 2.02 6.45 -9.75
N SER A 110 3.04 6.94 -9.06
CA SER A 110 4.33 7.34 -9.67
C SER A 110 4.96 6.20 -10.48
N MET A 111 5.08 5.01 -9.89
CA MET A 111 5.65 3.84 -10.57
C MET A 111 4.74 3.26 -11.67
N LEU A 112 3.42 3.41 -11.54
CA LEU A 112 2.47 3.00 -12.58
C LEU A 112 2.56 3.93 -13.79
N GLU A 113 2.75 5.23 -13.56
CA GLU A 113 2.81 6.24 -14.60
C GLU A 113 4.05 6.13 -15.49
N GLU A 114 5.14 5.56 -14.98
CA GLU A 114 6.34 5.22 -15.75
C GLU A 114 6.10 4.13 -16.82
N LEU A 115 5.02 3.35 -16.68
CA LEU A 115 4.72 2.28 -17.63
C LEU A 115 3.95 2.80 -18.85
N PRO A 116 4.28 2.34 -20.07
CA PRO A 116 3.44 2.57 -21.24
C PRO A 116 2.02 2.02 -21.01
N ALA A 117 0.99 2.72 -21.49
CA ALA A 117 -0.40 2.31 -21.31
C ALA A 117 -0.68 0.86 -21.75
N VAL A 118 -0.06 0.42 -22.85
CA VAL A 118 -0.17 -0.96 -23.37
C VAL A 118 0.33 -2.03 -22.39
N GLN A 119 1.19 -1.67 -21.43
CA GLN A 119 1.70 -2.58 -20.41
C GLN A 119 0.84 -2.59 -19.15
N ARG A 120 -0.13 -1.67 -19.01
CA ARG A 120 -1.00 -1.53 -17.82
C ARG A 120 -2.20 -2.49 -17.85
N THR A 121 -2.01 -3.71 -18.34
CA THR A 121 -3.03 -4.76 -18.26
C THR A 121 -3.05 -5.34 -16.84
N THR A 122 -4.22 -5.79 -16.37
CA THR A 122 -4.37 -6.35 -15.02
C THR A 122 -3.36 -7.46 -14.71
N LEU A 123 -3.16 -8.38 -15.64
CA LEU A 123 -2.22 -9.49 -15.49
C LEU A 123 -0.77 -9.02 -15.37
N ASN A 124 -0.34 -8.09 -16.23
CA ASN A 124 1.02 -7.55 -16.19
C ASN A 124 1.29 -6.76 -14.92
N LEU A 125 0.31 -5.97 -14.47
CA LEU A 125 0.41 -5.17 -13.26
C LEU A 125 0.41 -6.06 -12.00
N SER A 126 -0.43 -7.09 -11.96
CA SER A 126 -0.46 -8.10 -10.89
C SER A 126 0.91 -8.75 -10.72
N ALA A 127 1.51 -9.23 -11.81
CA ALA A 127 2.84 -9.83 -11.78
C ALA A 127 3.94 -8.82 -11.40
N ARG A 128 3.89 -7.61 -11.94
CA ARG A 128 4.94 -6.59 -11.73
C ARG A 128 4.96 -6.03 -10.31
N PHE A 129 3.78 -5.70 -9.76
CA PHE A 129 3.66 -5.10 -8.44
C PHE A 129 3.48 -6.15 -7.33
N GLU A 130 3.36 -7.43 -7.71
CA GLU A 130 3.07 -8.54 -6.82
C GLU A 130 1.81 -8.26 -5.99
N MET A 131 0.71 -7.99 -6.70
CA MET A 131 -0.59 -7.63 -6.12
C MET A 131 -1.69 -8.48 -6.74
N PRO A 132 -2.67 -9.02 -5.97
CA PRO A 132 -3.77 -9.79 -6.52
C PRO A 132 -4.53 -9.00 -7.60
N GLU A 133 -4.99 -9.69 -8.65
CA GLU A 133 -5.67 -9.03 -9.77
C GLU A 133 -6.90 -8.22 -9.35
N LYS A 134 -7.66 -8.71 -8.35
CA LYS A 134 -8.80 -7.98 -7.79
C LYS A 134 -8.39 -6.62 -7.21
N ASP A 135 -7.23 -6.57 -6.54
CA ASP A 135 -6.71 -5.35 -5.92
C ASP A 135 -6.09 -4.43 -6.98
N VAL A 136 -5.52 -4.98 -8.07
CA VAL A 136 -5.12 -4.20 -9.26
C VAL A 136 -6.32 -3.50 -9.87
N ILE A 137 -7.43 -4.20 -10.08
CA ILE A 137 -8.65 -3.61 -10.67
C ILE A 137 -9.17 -2.47 -9.80
N LEU A 138 -9.29 -2.69 -8.49
CA LEU A 138 -9.71 -1.65 -7.54
C LEU A 138 -8.77 -0.45 -7.59
N ARG A 139 -7.46 -0.71 -7.61
CA ARG A 139 -6.46 0.35 -7.65
C ARG A 139 -6.50 1.16 -8.95
N LEU A 140 -6.70 0.52 -10.09
CA LEU A 140 -6.91 1.22 -11.37
C LEU A 140 -8.17 2.10 -11.32
N SER A 141 -9.25 1.60 -10.72
CA SER A 141 -10.48 2.38 -10.51
C SER A 141 -10.25 3.61 -9.62
N GLU A 142 -9.59 3.43 -8.47
CA GLU A 142 -9.21 4.52 -7.55
C GLU A 142 -8.38 5.61 -8.25
N LEU A 143 -7.56 5.21 -9.22
CA LEU A 143 -6.71 6.12 -9.98
C LEU A 143 -7.41 6.78 -11.17
N GLY A 144 -8.65 6.37 -11.49
CA GLY A 144 -9.35 6.81 -12.71
C GLY A 144 -8.72 6.26 -13.99
N LEU A 145 -8.05 5.11 -13.90
CA LEU A 145 -7.34 4.43 -15.00
C LEU A 145 -8.02 3.12 -15.41
N ALA A 146 -9.16 2.78 -14.82
CA ALA A 146 -9.97 1.66 -15.25
C ALA A 146 -10.60 1.99 -16.63
N SER A 147 -10.32 1.13 -17.61
CA SER A 147 -10.93 1.15 -18.95
C SER A 147 -12.20 0.32 -19.01
#